data_AF-V6TQL8-F1
#
_entry.id   AF-V6TQL8-F1
#
_cell.length_a   1.000
_cell.length_b   1.000
_cell.length_c   1.000
_cell.angle_alpha   90.00
_cell.angle_beta   90.00
_cell.angle_gamma   90.00
#
_symmetry.space_group_name_H-M   'P 1'
#
loop_
_entity.id
_entity.type
_entity.pdbx_description
1 polymer ?
#
loop_
_entity_poly.entity_id
_entity_poly.type
_entity_poly.pdbx_seq_one_letter_code
_entity_poly.pdbx_strand_id
1 'polypeptide(L)'
;GDKIVKTADGATSCIDESACSGGFFVETTASGSTSSKVCTACTDENCNVCAEVGEGKCTQCKTTGKMYLKKADGSQTGTCVDEAGCKDGSTHYPDDTGTKTCKACAEGVSNCKTCTKDSGSNTVTCSACLEGFFARARVPAQRVLIATVLCAMVEQISAASVGTSLAWLARCDLDSKRTAMLSRWSP
;
A
#
# COMPACT_ATOMS: atom_id res chain seq x y z
N GLY A 1 15.48 -35.11 17.74
CA GLY A 1 15.40 -34.18 16.60
C GLY A 1 16.74 -34.13 15.96
N ASP A 2 16.78 -34.10 14.63
CA ASP A 2 18.03 -33.87 13.89
C ASP A 2 18.50 -32.46 14.19
N LYS A 3 19.63 -32.35 14.90
CA LYS A 3 20.20 -31.04 15.24
C LYS A 3 20.96 -30.50 14.03
N ILE A 4 20.88 -29.19 13.83
CA ILE A 4 21.60 -28.47 12.78
C ILE A 4 22.63 -27.53 13.39
N VAL A 5 23.68 -27.24 12.62
CA VAL A 5 24.77 -26.38 13.06
C VAL A 5 24.40 -24.92 12.84
N LYS A 6 24.52 -24.10 13.87
CA LYS A 6 24.42 -22.63 13.80
C LYS A 6 25.72 -22.01 14.25
N THR A 7 26.28 -21.16 13.40
CA THR A 7 27.43 -20.30 13.75
C THR A 7 26.97 -18.86 13.82
N ALA A 8 27.07 -18.26 14.99
CA ALA A 8 26.74 -16.86 15.24
C ALA A 8 27.85 -16.25 16.10
N ASP A 9 28.31 -15.05 15.77
CA ASP A 9 29.33 -14.32 16.54
C ASP A 9 30.62 -15.12 16.84
N GLY A 10 31.00 -16.01 15.91
CA GLY A 10 32.16 -16.89 16.07
C GLY A 10 31.95 -18.12 16.97
N ALA A 11 30.76 -18.30 17.53
CA ALA A 11 30.39 -19.48 18.31
C ALA A 11 29.56 -20.46 17.48
N THR A 12 29.89 -21.75 17.56
CA THR A 12 29.17 -22.84 16.87
C THR A 12 28.35 -23.63 17.88
N SER A 13 27.06 -23.82 17.60
CA SER A 13 26.13 -24.57 18.46
C SER A 13 25.26 -25.52 17.64
N CYS A 14 24.81 -26.61 18.27
CA CYS A 14 23.88 -27.57 17.68
C CYS A 14 22.47 -27.29 18.20
N ILE A 15 21.62 -26.77 17.33
CA ILE A 15 20.26 -26.35 17.66
C ILE A 15 19.22 -27.17 16.89
N ASP A 16 17.96 -27.13 17.32
CA ASP A 16 16.86 -27.65 16.52
C ASP A 16 16.58 -26.71 15.32
N GLU A 17 16.08 -27.28 14.23
CA GLU A 17 15.78 -26.53 12.99
C GLU A 17 14.84 -25.34 13.22
N SER A 18 13.86 -25.49 14.12
CA SER A 18 12.92 -24.42 14.50
C SER A 18 13.56 -23.27 15.26
N ALA A 19 14.74 -23.46 15.85
CA ALA A 19 15.51 -22.41 16.54
C ALA A 19 16.40 -21.62 15.56
N CYS A 20 16.37 -21.93 14.27
CA CYS A 20 17.09 -21.21 13.21
C CYS A 20 16.42 -19.87 12.89
N SER A 21 16.56 -18.91 13.81
CA SER A 21 16.03 -17.56 13.70
C SER A 21 17.02 -16.54 14.26
N GLY A 22 16.63 -15.26 14.29
CA GLY A 22 17.49 -14.17 14.75
C GLY A 22 18.46 -13.67 13.68
N GLY A 23 18.01 -13.64 12.42
CA GLY A 23 18.82 -13.29 11.26
C GLY A 23 19.47 -14.50 10.58
N PHE A 24 18.85 -15.68 10.70
CA PHE A 24 19.32 -16.91 10.07
C PHE A 24 18.17 -17.61 9.35
N PHE A 25 18.52 -18.49 8.41
CA PHE A 25 17.60 -19.40 7.75
C PHE A 25 18.23 -20.78 7.61
N VAL A 26 17.39 -21.80 7.40
CA VAL A 26 17.85 -23.18 7.22
C VAL A 26 18.27 -23.37 5.77
N GLU A 27 19.58 -23.40 5.55
CA GLU A 27 20.14 -23.79 4.27
C GLU A 27 20.21 -25.31 4.19
N THR A 28 19.59 -25.88 3.16
CA THR A 28 19.64 -27.31 2.89
C THR A 28 20.52 -27.57 1.68
N THR A 29 21.65 -28.24 1.89
CA THR A 29 22.53 -28.68 0.81
C THR A 29 22.29 -30.16 0.56
N ALA A 30 21.84 -30.50 -0.65
CA ALA A 30 21.70 -31.89 -1.07
C ALA A 30 22.93 -32.31 -1.87
N SER A 31 23.55 -33.44 -1.48
CA SER A 31 24.61 -34.09 -2.25
C SER A 31 24.29 -35.57 -2.38
N GLY A 32 23.81 -35.97 -3.56
CA GLY A 32 23.34 -37.34 -3.83
C GLY A 32 22.12 -37.69 -2.97
N SER A 33 22.21 -38.80 -2.21
CA SER A 33 21.15 -39.27 -1.30
C SER A 33 21.22 -38.66 0.11
N THR A 34 22.17 -37.74 0.36
CA THR A 34 22.39 -37.14 1.68
C THR A 34 22.08 -35.65 1.63
N SER A 35 21.26 -35.17 2.56
CA SER A 35 20.98 -33.74 2.74
C SER A 35 21.57 -33.26 4.07
N SER A 36 22.37 -32.20 4.04
CA SER A 36 22.85 -31.50 5.23
C SER A 36 22.09 -30.19 5.42
N LYS A 37 21.74 -29.88 6.67
CA LYS A 37 21.08 -28.63 7.03
C LYS A 37 21.98 -27.80 7.94
N VAL A 38 22.13 -26.52 7.64
CA VAL A 38 22.90 -25.56 8.44
C VAL A 38 22.11 -24.25 8.57
N CYS A 39 22.33 -23.52 9.66
CA CYS A 39 21.80 -22.17 9.79
C CYS A 39 22.74 -21.16 9.16
N THR A 40 22.30 -20.55 8.06
CA THR A 40 23.06 -19.55 7.34
C THR A 40 22.50 -18.16 7.63
N ALA A 41 23.38 -17.17 7.78
CA ALA A 41 22.98 -15.82 8.12
C ALA A 41 22.25 -15.14 6.95
N CYS A 42 21.24 -14.34 7.28
CA CYS A 42 20.57 -13.46 6.34
C CYS A 42 21.47 -12.28 5.96
N THR A 43 21.32 -11.78 4.73
CA THR A 43 22.07 -10.61 4.25
C THR A 43 21.63 -9.30 4.92
N ASP A 44 20.33 -9.16 5.21
CA ASP A 44 19.78 -7.97 5.88
C ASP A 44 19.85 -8.13 7.41
N GLU A 45 20.62 -7.26 8.07
CA GLU A 45 20.77 -7.25 9.53
C GLU A 45 19.47 -6.95 10.27
N ASN A 46 18.47 -6.35 9.62
CA ASN A 46 17.15 -6.08 10.18
C ASN A 46 16.19 -7.25 9.99
N CYS A 47 16.59 -8.27 9.23
CA CYS A 47 15.80 -9.46 9.00
C CYS A 47 15.94 -10.43 10.18
N ASN A 48 14.81 -10.91 10.70
CA ASN A 48 14.76 -11.94 11.73
C ASN A 48 14.77 -13.35 11.13
N VAL A 49 14.09 -13.54 10.00
CA VAL A 49 14.05 -14.79 9.23
C VAL A 49 14.00 -14.43 7.76
N CYS A 50 14.90 -15.01 6.96
CA CYS A 50 14.89 -14.90 5.49
C CYS A 50 14.59 -16.26 4.86
N ALA A 51 14.14 -16.25 3.61
CA ALA A 51 13.91 -17.48 2.85
C ALA A 51 15.21 -18.04 2.24
N GLU A 52 16.13 -17.16 1.89
CA GLU A 52 17.42 -17.47 1.26
C GLU A 52 18.40 -16.29 1.46
N VAL A 53 19.67 -16.49 1.07
CA VAL A 53 20.67 -15.41 1.03
C VAL A 53 20.30 -14.41 -0.06
N GLY A 54 20.41 -13.11 0.24
CA GLY A 54 20.21 -12.02 -0.73
C GLY A 54 19.33 -10.90 -0.22
N GLU A 55 19.33 -9.79 -0.96
CA GLU A 55 18.47 -8.65 -0.69
C GLU A 55 17.01 -8.95 -1.02
N GLY A 56 16.06 -8.42 -0.24
CA GLY A 56 14.63 -8.62 -0.46
C GLY A 56 14.12 -10.04 -0.17
N LYS A 57 14.92 -10.86 0.52
CA LYS A 57 14.60 -12.26 0.86
C LYS A 57 14.06 -12.42 2.28
N CYS A 58 13.77 -11.32 2.97
CA CYS A 58 13.26 -11.39 4.33
C CYS A 58 11.80 -11.84 4.36
N THR A 59 11.45 -12.75 5.26
CA THR A 59 10.06 -13.16 5.52
C THR A 59 9.54 -12.57 6.82
N GLN A 60 10.43 -12.20 7.74
CA GLN A 60 10.05 -11.59 9.02
C GLN A 60 11.14 -10.62 9.49
N CYS A 61 10.74 -9.38 9.81
CA CYS A 61 11.65 -8.37 10.35
C CYS A 61 11.88 -8.52 11.85
N LYS A 62 13.00 -7.98 12.32
CA LYS A 62 13.30 -7.84 13.74
C LYS A 62 12.30 -6.88 14.41
N THR A 63 12.15 -7.02 15.72
CA THR A 63 11.26 -6.18 16.53
C THR A 63 11.83 -4.81 16.85
N THR A 64 13.13 -4.59 16.58
CA THR A 64 13.85 -3.34 16.79
C THR A 64 14.45 -2.84 15.48
N GLY A 65 14.58 -1.52 15.35
CA GLY A 65 15.07 -0.89 14.12
C GLY A 65 14.02 -0.91 13.00
N LYS A 66 14.40 -1.46 11.83
CA LYS A 66 13.51 -1.55 10.66
C LYS A 66 12.54 -2.73 10.82
N MET A 67 11.42 -2.48 11.49
CA MET A 67 10.48 -3.53 11.89
C MET A 67 9.38 -3.85 10.87
N TYR A 68 9.20 -3.05 9.82
CA TYR A 68 8.11 -3.24 8.86
C TYR A 68 8.59 -4.02 7.64
N LEU A 69 7.95 -5.15 7.35
CA LEU A 69 8.23 -5.91 6.13
C LEU A 69 7.54 -5.27 4.91
N LYS A 70 8.33 -4.73 3.97
CA LYS A 70 7.87 -4.22 2.67
C LYS A 70 8.08 -5.28 1.60
N LYS A 71 6.99 -5.80 1.05
CA LYS A 71 7.02 -6.78 -0.04
C LYS A 71 6.70 -6.10 -1.36
N ALA A 72 7.26 -6.61 -2.45
CA ALA A 72 6.75 -6.31 -3.78
C ALA A 72 5.39 -7.00 -3.98
N ASP A 73 4.58 -6.48 -4.89
CA ASP A 73 3.26 -7.06 -5.22
C ASP A 73 3.38 -8.55 -5.55
N GLY A 74 2.61 -9.39 -4.85
CA GLY A 74 2.60 -10.84 -5.04
C GLY A 74 3.83 -11.59 -4.50
N SER A 75 4.81 -10.90 -3.90
CA SER A 75 5.99 -11.55 -3.32
C SER A 75 5.69 -12.16 -1.94
N GLN A 76 6.33 -13.30 -1.66
CA GLN A 76 6.32 -13.93 -0.34
C GLN A 76 7.42 -13.35 0.58
N THR A 77 8.45 -12.76 -0.02
CA THR A 77 9.58 -12.13 0.70
C THR A 77 9.63 -10.63 0.42
N GLY A 78 10.40 -9.91 1.23
CA GLY A 78 10.58 -8.48 1.10
C GLY A 78 11.81 -7.95 1.83
N THR A 79 11.83 -6.63 2.02
CA THR A 79 12.88 -5.90 2.71
C THR A 79 12.33 -5.29 3.98
N CYS A 80 13.14 -5.28 5.04
CA CYS A 80 12.77 -4.64 6.29
C CYS A 80 13.04 -3.14 6.23
N VAL A 81 12.01 -2.36 6.50
CA VAL A 81 12.05 -0.89 6.51
C VAL A 81 11.49 -0.34 7.81
N ASP A 82 11.77 0.93 8.07
CA ASP A 82 11.15 1.70 9.14
C ASP A 82 9.79 2.26 8.68
N GLU A 83 9.09 2.95 9.57
CA GLU A 83 7.77 3.52 9.27
C GLU A 83 7.81 4.48 8.07
N ALA A 84 8.88 5.29 7.95
CA ALA A 84 9.04 6.20 6.83
C ALA A 84 9.26 5.44 5.51
N GLY A 85 10.03 4.35 5.53
CA GLY A 85 10.25 3.51 4.35
C GLY A 85 8.98 2.82 3.82
N CYS A 86 7.97 2.57 4.65
CA CYS A 86 6.66 2.14 4.16
C CYS A 86 5.95 3.24 3.36
N LYS A 87 6.05 4.50 3.81
CA LYS A 87 5.37 5.66 3.20
C LYS A 87 6.10 6.18 1.96
N ASP A 88 7.35 5.77 1.76
CA ASP A 88 8.14 6.11 0.58
C ASP A 88 7.44 5.68 -0.72
N GLY A 89 7.25 6.64 -1.63
CA GLY A 89 6.50 6.49 -2.87
C GLY A 89 4.96 6.50 -2.72
N SER A 90 4.42 6.60 -1.51
CA SER A 90 2.98 6.66 -1.20
C SER A 90 2.14 5.48 -1.73
N THR A 91 2.77 4.37 -2.13
CA THR A 91 2.10 3.14 -2.62
C THR A 91 1.80 2.15 -1.50
N HIS A 92 2.44 2.32 -0.35
CA HIS A 92 2.27 1.48 0.83
C HIS A 92 2.10 2.35 2.08
N TYR A 93 1.57 1.73 3.15
CA TYR A 93 1.45 2.37 4.45
C TYR A 93 1.79 1.37 5.58
N PRO A 94 2.26 1.85 6.73
CA PRO A 94 2.55 0.99 7.87
C PRO A 94 1.25 0.39 8.44
N ASP A 95 1.22 -0.93 8.55
CA ASP A 95 0.14 -1.68 9.18
C ASP A 95 0.61 -2.34 10.47
N ASP A 96 -0.10 -2.01 11.55
CA ASP A 96 0.18 -2.41 12.93
C ASP A 96 -0.89 -3.35 13.48
N THR A 97 -1.87 -3.73 12.66
CA THR A 97 -3.01 -4.59 13.07
C THR A 97 -2.62 -6.06 13.33
N GLY A 98 -1.34 -6.40 13.14
CA GLY A 98 -0.77 -7.71 13.43
C GLY A 98 0.76 -7.69 13.30
N THR A 99 1.30 -8.51 12.41
CA THR A 99 2.71 -8.43 12.03
C THR A 99 3.00 -7.09 11.37
N LYS A 100 4.00 -6.35 11.87
CA LYS A 100 4.46 -5.07 11.32
C LYS A 100 4.82 -5.24 9.84
N THR A 101 3.95 -4.76 8.95
CA THR A 101 4.10 -4.90 7.50
C THR A 101 3.79 -3.58 6.82
N CYS A 102 4.39 -3.34 5.66
CA CYS A 102 3.94 -2.27 4.77
C CYS A 102 2.85 -2.85 3.87
N LYS A 103 1.60 -2.44 4.08
CA LYS A 103 0.46 -2.89 3.28
C LYS A 103 0.30 -2.00 2.05
N ALA A 104 0.03 -2.58 0.89
CA ALA A 104 -0.20 -1.81 -0.33
C ALA A 104 -1.51 -1.00 -0.21
N CYS A 105 -1.51 0.21 -0.78
CA CYS A 105 -2.69 1.08 -0.76
C CYS A 105 -3.91 0.42 -1.42
N ALA A 106 -3.71 -0.34 -2.49
CA ALA A 106 -4.77 -1.05 -3.20
C ALA A 106 -5.42 -2.17 -2.36
N GLU A 107 -4.69 -2.75 -1.41
CA GLU A 107 -5.22 -3.76 -0.48
C GLU A 107 -5.96 -3.15 0.72
N GLY A 108 -5.59 -1.93 1.11
CA GLY A 108 -6.22 -1.21 2.22
C GLY A 108 -7.46 -0.43 1.80
N VAL A 109 -7.41 0.18 0.63
CA VAL A 109 -8.48 0.98 0.05
C VAL A 109 -8.68 0.54 -1.39
N SER A 110 -9.84 -0.02 -1.69
CA SER A 110 -10.15 -0.52 -3.03
C SER A 110 -9.95 0.56 -4.09
N ASN A 111 -9.28 0.20 -5.18
CA ASN A 111 -8.97 1.06 -6.32
C ASN A 111 -8.07 2.26 -5.99
N CYS A 112 -7.30 2.19 -4.90
CA CYS A 112 -6.37 3.23 -4.52
C CYS A 112 -4.95 2.94 -5.02
N LYS A 113 -4.39 3.87 -5.81
CA LYS A 113 -3.01 3.80 -6.30
C LYS A 113 -2.03 4.35 -5.28
N THR A 114 -2.35 5.50 -4.69
CA THR A 114 -1.51 6.12 -3.66
C THR A 114 -2.36 6.55 -2.47
N CYS A 115 -1.83 6.38 -1.27
CA CYS A 115 -2.54 6.66 -0.03
C CYS A 115 -1.62 7.24 1.03
N THR A 116 -2.24 7.90 2.00
CA THR A 116 -1.58 8.47 3.17
C THR A 116 -2.27 7.93 4.41
N LYS A 117 -1.46 7.50 5.39
CA LYS A 117 -1.93 7.13 6.72
C LYS A 117 -1.34 8.09 7.74
N ASP A 118 -2.21 8.77 8.46
CA ASP A 118 -1.80 9.62 9.59
C ASP A 118 -1.22 8.74 10.71
N SER A 119 -0.05 9.12 11.20
CA SER A 119 0.59 8.45 12.33
C SER A 119 -0.33 8.58 13.56
N GLY A 120 -0.77 7.46 14.12
CA GLY A 120 -1.71 7.41 15.24
C GLY A 120 -3.19 7.28 14.86
N SER A 121 -3.53 7.29 13.56
CA SER A 121 -4.88 6.97 13.06
C SER A 121 -4.87 5.67 12.26
N ASN A 122 -5.87 4.82 12.46
CA ASN A 122 -6.09 3.65 11.61
C ASN A 122 -6.77 4.01 10.27
N THR A 123 -6.95 5.29 9.99
CA THR A 123 -7.59 5.77 8.77
C THR A 123 -6.56 5.93 7.66
N VAL A 124 -6.76 5.22 6.56
CA VAL A 124 -5.98 5.36 5.32
C VAL A 124 -6.78 6.22 4.35
N THR A 125 -6.21 7.33 3.93
CA THR A 125 -6.82 8.24 2.95
C THR A 125 -6.23 7.98 1.58
N CYS A 126 -7.08 7.74 0.58
CA CYS A 126 -6.63 7.60 -0.79
C CYS A 126 -6.38 8.98 -1.41
N SER A 127 -5.16 9.18 -1.92
CA SER A 127 -4.71 10.44 -2.53
C SER A 127 -4.81 10.39 -4.06
N ALA A 128 -4.59 9.21 -4.66
CA ALA A 128 -4.83 8.97 -6.09
C ALA A 128 -5.44 7.60 -6.33
N CYS A 129 -6.43 7.54 -7.21
CA CYS A 129 -7.07 6.29 -7.61
C CYS A 129 -6.29 5.60 -8.74
N LEU A 130 -6.54 4.31 -8.93
CA LEU A 130 -6.10 3.58 -10.13
C LEU A 130 -6.77 4.16 -11.38
N GLU A 131 -6.15 3.93 -12.54
CA GLU A 131 -6.68 4.39 -13.84
C GLU A 131 -8.14 3.93 -14.02
N GLY A 132 -9.01 4.86 -14.43
CA GLY A 132 -10.44 4.61 -14.61
C GLY A 132 -11.31 4.75 -13.35
N PHE A 133 -10.71 5.02 -12.19
CA PHE A 133 -11.44 5.27 -10.94
C PHE A 133 -11.32 6.73 -10.51
N PHE A 134 -12.42 7.29 -9.99
CA PHE A 134 -12.46 8.66 -9.50
C PHE A 134 -12.81 8.65 -8.01
N ALA A 135 -12.05 9.41 -7.22
CA ALA A 135 -12.43 9.68 -5.85
C ALA A 135 -13.80 10.37 -5.86
N ARG A 136 -14.83 9.72 -5.29
CA ARG A 136 -16.07 10.41 -4.95
C ARG A 136 -15.70 11.50 -3.95
N ALA A 137 -15.54 12.73 -4.43
CA ALA A 137 -15.58 13.87 -3.54
C ALA A 137 -16.87 13.73 -2.74
N ARG A 138 -16.79 13.68 -1.40
CA ARG A 138 -17.94 14.05 -0.59
C ARG A 138 -18.21 15.51 -0.91
N VAL A 139 -18.98 15.77 -1.97
CA VAL A 139 -19.58 17.08 -2.15
C VAL A 139 -20.45 17.25 -0.92
N PRO A 140 -20.17 18.21 -0.02
CA PRO A 140 -21.10 18.50 1.06
C PRO A 140 -22.42 18.81 0.38
N ALA A 141 -23.49 18.11 0.76
CA ALA A 141 -24.82 18.16 0.15
C ALA A 141 -25.36 19.60 -0.02
N GLN A 142 -24.77 20.56 0.68
CA GLN A 142 -25.09 21.98 0.66
C GLN A 142 -24.64 22.74 -0.60
N ARG A 143 -23.66 22.23 -1.38
CA ARG A 143 -23.22 22.89 -2.64
C ARG A 143 -24.02 22.48 -3.87
N VAL A 144 -24.77 21.37 -3.82
CA VAL A 144 -25.63 20.92 -4.92
C VAL A 144 -26.83 21.86 -5.09
N LEU A 145 -27.41 22.37 -4.00
CA LEU A 145 -28.55 23.29 -4.06
C LEU A 145 -28.22 24.64 -4.71
N ILE A 146 -27.01 25.17 -4.51
CA ILE A 146 -26.66 26.50 -5.02
C ILE A 146 -26.44 26.48 -6.54
N ALA A 147 -25.88 25.39 -7.08
CA ALA A 147 -25.62 25.25 -8.52
C ALA A 147 -26.92 25.05 -9.34
N THR A 148 -27.87 24.25 -8.86
CA THR A 148 -29.18 24.09 -9.52
C THR A 148 -30.02 25.35 -9.44
N VAL A 149 -29.98 26.05 -8.29
CA VAL A 149 -30.74 27.30 -8.11
C VAL A 149 -30.19 28.43 -8.99
N LEU A 150 -28.87 28.62 -9.10
CA LEU A 150 -28.29 29.65 -10.00
C LEU A 150 -28.54 29.36 -11.50
N CYS A 151 -28.61 28.10 -11.91
CA CYS A 151 -28.91 27.75 -13.30
C CYS A 151 -30.36 28.10 -13.69
N ALA A 152 -31.32 27.89 -12.78
CA ALA A 152 -32.72 28.27 -12.98
C ALA A 152 -32.94 29.80 -13.01
N MET A 153 -32.12 30.59 -12.32
CA MET A 153 -32.23 32.06 -12.38
C MET A 153 -31.78 32.64 -13.74
N VAL A 154 -30.85 31.97 -14.43
CA VAL A 154 -30.27 32.44 -15.70
C VAL A 154 -31.18 32.15 -16.89
N GLU A 155 -32.15 31.24 -16.75
CA GLU A 155 -33.13 30.95 -17.82
C GLU A 155 -34.20 32.05 -17.94
N GLN A 156 -34.41 32.86 -16.90
CA GLN A 156 -35.43 33.94 -16.90
C GLN A 156 -34.92 35.31 -17.37
N ILE A 157 -33.62 35.47 -17.65
CA ILE A 157 -33.03 36.78 -18.04
C ILE A 157 -32.81 36.90 -19.56
N SER A 158 -33.16 35.89 -20.36
CA SER A 158 -32.94 35.92 -21.81
C SER A 158 -34.11 36.54 -22.60
N ALA A 159 -34.32 37.84 -22.41
CA ALA A 159 -35.05 38.66 -23.38
C ALA A 159 -34.62 40.13 -23.42
N ALA A 160 -33.35 40.47 -23.16
CA ALA A 160 -32.81 41.76 -23.59
C ALA A 160 -31.26 41.76 -23.65
N SER A 161 -30.75 42.12 -24.82
CA SER A 161 -29.40 42.64 -25.09
C SER A 161 -28.16 41.72 -25.01
N VAL A 162 -27.76 41.28 -26.22
CA VAL A 162 -26.42 41.27 -26.83
C VAL A 162 -25.20 40.79 -26.01
N GLY A 163 -24.60 39.68 -26.45
CA GLY A 163 -23.19 39.75 -26.88
C GLY A 163 -22.12 38.81 -26.30
N THR A 164 -22.33 38.07 -25.21
CA THR A 164 -21.18 37.38 -24.54
C THR A 164 -21.40 35.95 -24.04
N SER A 165 -22.52 35.30 -24.36
CA SER A 165 -22.97 34.10 -23.62
C SER A 165 -22.51 32.71 -24.13
N LEU A 166 -21.79 32.59 -25.24
CA LEU A 166 -21.44 31.26 -25.79
C LEU A 166 -20.37 30.51 -24.97
N ALA A 167 -19.45 31.22 -24.29
CA ALA A 167 -18.41 30.59 -23.48
C ALA A 167 -18.92 30.06 -22.13
N TRP A 168 -19.98 30.67 -21.57
CA TRP A 168 -20.58 30.25 -20.29
C TRP A 168 -21.50 29.03 -20.46
N LEU A 169 -22.29 28.98 -21.54
CA LEU A 169 -23.14 27.82 -21.86
C LEU A 169 -22.33 26.53 -22.06
N ALA A 170 -21.16 26.60 -22.71
CA ALA A 170 -20.27 25.45 -22.89
C ALA A 170 -19.69 24.90 -21.57
N ARG A 171 -19.50 25.76 -20.56
CA ARG A 171 -19.01 25.35 -19.24
C ARG A 171 -20.09 24.63 -18.42
N CYS A 172 -21.36 25.03 -18.60
CA CYS A 172 -22.52 24.37 -17.98
C CYS A 172 -22.85 23.01 -18.61
N ASP A 173 -22.71 22.85 -19.94
CA ASP A 173 -22.97 21.57 -20.63
C ASP A 173 -21.97 20.48 -20.21
N LEU A 174 -20.70 20.85 -19.98
CA LEU A 174 -19.66 19.91 -19.55
C LEU A 174 -19.87 19.43 -18.10
N ASP A 175 -20.35 20.32 -17.22
CA ASP A 175 -20.67 20.02 -15.82
C ASP A 175 -21.97 19.18 -15.71
N SER A 176 -22.98 19.50 -16.53
CA SER A 176 -24.24 18.73 -16.60
C SER A 176 -24.03 17.32 -17.18
N LYS A 177 -23.21 17.16 -18.23
CA LYS A 177 -22.86 15.83 -18.77
C LYS A 177 -22.07 14.98 -17.79
N ARG A 178 -21.17 15.58 -17.00
CA ARG A 178 -20.46 14.87 -15.91
C ARG A 178 -21.43 14.38 -14.83
N THR A 179 -22.44 15.18 -14.50
CA THR A 179 -23.44 14.84 -13.47
C THR A 179 -24.46 13.81 -13.97
N ALA A 180 -24.81 13.83 -15.26
CA ALA A 180 -25.69 12.85 -15.90
C ALA A 180 -25.03 11.46 -16.06
N MET A 181 -23.72 11.40 -16.29
CA MET A 181 -22.99 10.12 -16.31
C MET A 181 -22.89 9.47 -14.93
N LEU A 182 -22.87 10.26 -13.85
CA LEU A 182 -22.87 9.79 -12.45
C LEU A 182 -24.21 9.17 -12.00
N SER A 183 -25.31 9.42 -12.72
CA SER A 183 -26.65 8.94 -12.37
C SER A 183 -27.13 7.73 -13.19
N ARG A 184 -26.39 7.34 -14.24
CA ARG A 184 -26.74 6.18 -15.09
C ARG A 184 -26.13 4.86 -14.61
N TRP A 185 -25.13 4.89 -13.73
CA TRP A 185 -24.45 3.70 -13.21
C TRP A 185 -24.61 3.60 -11.69
N SER A 186 -25.86 3.38 -11.28
CA SER A 186 -26.19 2.70 -10.02
C SER A 186 -26.94 1.44 -10.40
N PRO A 187 -26.42 0.22 -10.16
CA PRO A 187 -27.29 -0.86 -9.69
C PRO A 187 -27.84 -0.51 -8.30
#